data_AF-A0A412VXR9-F1
#
_entry.id   AF-A0A412VXR9-F1
#
_cell.length_a   1.000
_cell.length_b   1.000
_cell.length_c   1.000
_cell.angle_alpha   90.00
_cell.angle_beta   90.00
_cell.angle_gamma   90.00
#
_symmetry.space_group_name_H-M   'P 1'
#
loop_
_entity.id
_entity.type
_entity.pdbx_description
1 polymer ?
#
loop_
_entity_poly.entity_id
_entity_poly.type
_entity_poly.pdbx_seq_one_letter_code
_entity_poly.pdbx_strand_id
1 'polypeptide(L)'
;TRDELLNNFILSKYRYEDFLSSSDKEKKEVINRFSNGILVDEAIAKVEEDIVPLSEKKRQVELELAGLDGRIGMLQEQIRKEEEAGAERGRTRVERIMGLETAIAAKREQIRTGHENVDRLEEQLAGVQRADEALQELEAGDTALEACLEKIAEMMSLFPDARQTDWDKVIAEKKGRLQTATERLKDCDAVLKQAEQELKNRTDGWEQFKKEYAAFCEAYRDQSDTTAERLREIDIRLRDLSGSIEELRHKRRIVSAGIDGLSNKLAGSITCPFCGYEFLVAEPQFDIKAGMKELKLRQRQLTEINGRIDEKQEETDAVELQQNRLNHERRILEGRRTGWEEQLAGHERAVRNATRHVEEVESGHKRIASEITALQSEIEGVRRKVFDEVFGFIDERNAALNRGIRVGKEDIQAAACAIDTLQATIRELDEAASPDLIQSLKDTLRETRG
;
A
#
# COMPACT_ATOMS: atom_id res chain seq x y z
N THR A 1 27.93 131.90 -110.90
CA THR A 1 26.58 131.36 -110.60
C THR A 1 26.19 131.87 -109.23
N ARG A 2 25.11 132.65 -109.11
CA ARG A 2 24.90 133.52 -107.93
C ARG A 2 23.79 133.06 -106.98
N ASP A 3 23.16 131.92 -107.20
CA ASP A 3 22.49 131.25 -106.07
C ASP A 3 23.53 130.76 -105.04
N GLU A 4 24.79 130.56 -105.45
CA GLU A 4 25.93 130.27 -104.55
C GLU A 4 26.47 131.52 -103.81
N LEU A 5 26.21 132.73 -104.30
CA LEU A 5 26.72 133.97 -103.69
C LEU A 5 25.73 134.54 -102.65
N LEU A 6 24.45 134.15 -102.69
CA LEU A 6 23.47 134.47 -101.64
C LEU A 6 23.69 133.67 -100.35
N ASN A 7 24.40 132.54 -100.42
CA ASN A 7 24.80 131.75 -99.25
C ASN A 7 26.09 132.26 -98.57
N ASN A 8 26.85 133.16 -99.23
CA ASN A 8 28.15 133.64 -98.74
C ASN A 8 28.15 135.09 -98.22
N PHE A 9 27.03 135.84 -98.29
CA PHE A 9 26.96 137.20 -97.76
C PHE A 9 25.72 137.44 -96.91
N ILE A 10 25.96 137.87 -95.67
CA ILE A 10 24.95 138.14 -94.65
C ILE A 10 24.36 139.54 -94.91
N LEU A 11 23.09 139.60 -95.30
CA LEU A 11 22.35 140.84 -95.50
C LEU A 11 21.96 141.46 -94.15
N SER A 12 22.78 142.39 -93.65
CA SER A 12 22.41 143.33 -92.58
C SER A 12 22.49 144.78 -93.07
N LYS A 13 21.66 145.65 -92.49
CA LYS A 13 21.15 146.92 -93.06
C LYS A 13 22.21 148.01 -93.39
N TYR A 14 23.51 147.83 -93.10
CA TYR A 14 24.52 148.87 -93.28
C TYR A 14 25.96 148.46 -93.71
N ARG A 15 26.31 147.20 -94.07
CA ARG A 15 27.65 146.84 -94.62
C ARG A 15 27.71 145.40 -95.17
N TYR A 16 28.50 145.16 -96.22
CA TYR A 16 28.70 143.84 -96.87
C TYR A 16 30.06 143.23 -96.48
N GLU A 17 30.07 142.18 -95.64
CA GLU A 17 31.28 141.39 -95.26
C GLU A 17 30.96 139.88 -95.22
N ASP A 18 31.98 139.05 -95.44
CA ASP A 18 31.93 137.59 -95.69
C ASP A 18 31.86 136.77 -94.38
N PHE A 19 31.03 135.72 -94.32
CA PHE A 19 30.79 134.87 -93.12
C PHE A 19 32.07 134.18 -92.60
N LEU A 20 33.08 133.95 -93.44
CA LEU A 20 34.34 133.38 -92.96
C LEU A 20 35.19 134.39 -92.18
N SER A 21 34.98 135.69 -92.40
CA SER A 21 35.74 136.79 -91.79
C SER A 21 35.14 137.34 -90.48
N SER A 22 33.93 136.91 -90.11
CA SER A 22 33.29 137.27 -88.84
C SER A 22 33.78 136.42 -87.66
N SER A 23 33.65 137.00 -86.45
CA SER A 23 34.25 136.45 -85.24
C SER A 23 33.62 135.11 -84.83
N ASP A 24 34.43 134.22 -84.24
CA ASP A 24 34.01 132.86 -83.84
C ASP A 24 32.85 132.86 -82.82
N LYS A 25 32.70 133.97 -82.07
CA LYS A 25 31.59 134.21 -81.16
C LYS A 25 30.26 134.38 -81.91
N GLU A 26 30.24 135.15 -82.99
CA GLU A 26 29.04 135.34 -83.83
C GLU A 26 28.68 134.06 -84.60
N LYS A 27 29.67 133.27 -85.01
CA LYS A 27 29.45 131.94 -85.61
C LYS A 27 28.76 130.98 -84.63
N LYS A 28 29.25 130.90 -83.38
CA LYS A 28 28.60 130.09 -82.33
C LYS A 28 27.19 130.58 -81.99
N GLU A 29 26.94 131.89 -82.01
CA GLU A 29 25.61 132.45 -81.74
C GLU A 29 24.59 132.12 -82.83
N VAL A 30 25.00 132.19 -84.10
CA VAL A 30 24.14 131.78 -85.23
C VAL A 30 23.90 130.27 -85.22
N ILE A 31 24.92 129.44 -84.97
CA ILE A 31 24.76 127.99 -84.86
C ILE A 31 23.80 127.64 -83.71
N ASN A 32 23.95 128.23 -82.53
CA ASN A 32 23.07 127.98 -81.39
C ASN A 32 21.62 128.47 -81.61
N ARG A 33 21.40 129.48 -82.48
CA ARG A 33 20.05 129.92 -82.88
C ARG A 33 19.33 128.94 -83.81
N PHE A 34 20.07 128.12 -84.55
CA PHE A 34 19.48 127.13 -85.47
C PHE A 34 19.58 125.68 -84.95
N SER A 35 20.46 125.38 -83.99
CA SER A 35 20.73 124.00 -83.54
C SER A 35 19.98 123.57 -82.27
N ASN A 36 19.26 124.45 -81.57
CA ASN A 36 18.45 124.13 -80.36
C ASN A 36 19.18 123.31 -79.26
N GLY A 37 20.52 123.30 -79.24
CA GLY A 37 21.32 122.42 -78.37
C GLY A 37 21.12 122.61 -76.86
N ILE A 38 20.67 123.78 -76.41
CA ILE A 38 20.45 124.10 -74.99
C ILE A 38 19.28 123.30 -74.39
N LEU A 39 18.28 122.89 -75.19
CA LEU A 39 17.14 122.07 -74.73
C LEU A 39 17.50 120.59 -74.52
N VAL A 40 18.60 120.11 -75.12
CA VAL A 40 19.01 118.69 -75.04
C VAL A 40 19.76 118.42 -73.73
N ASP A 41 20.61 119.34 -73.29
CA ASP A 41 21.40 119.17 -72.07
C ASP A 41 20.52 119.22 -70.79
N GLU A 42 19.51 120.10 -70.75
CA GLU A 42 18.53 120.11 -69.64
C GLU A 42 17.68 118.82 -69.60
N ALA A 43 17.40 118.21 -70.77
CA ALA A 43 16.68 116.94 -70.82
C ALA A 43 17.54 115.77 -70.33
N ILE A 44 18.85 115.76 -70.63
CA ILE A 44 19.78 114.73 -70.15
C ILE A 44 19.94 114.79 -68.63
N ALA A 45 20.11 116.00 -68.06
CA ALA A 45 20.24 116.17 -66.62
C ALA A 45 18.99 115.69 -65.84
N LYS A 46 17.79 115.95 -66.38
CA LYS A 46 16.53 115.43 -65.81
C LYS A 46 16.44 113.90 -65.88
N VAL A 47 16.91 113.29 -66.97
CA VAL A 47 16.93 111.82 -67.11
C VAL A 47 17.94 111.19 -66.14
N GLU A 48 19.09 111.81 -65.88
CA GLU A 48 20.06 111.33 -64.89
C GLU A 48 19.54 111.43 -63.45
N GLU A 49 18.84 112.53 -63.10
CA GLU A 49 18.13 112.64 -61.82
C GLU A 49 17.06 111.56 -61.63
N ASP A 50 16.36 111.17 -62.70
CA ASP A 50 15.37 110.09 -62.67
C ASP A 50 16.01 108.70 -62.58
N ILE A 51 17.22 108.49 -63.12
CA ILE A 51 17.92 107.19 -63.15
C ILE A 51 18.48 106.79 -61.77
N VAL A 52 19.04 107.72 -61.00
CA VAL A 52 19.64 107.41 -59.69
C VAL A 52 18.66 106.70 -58.72
N PRO A 53 17.45 107.23 -58.45
CA PRO A 53 16.49 106.54 -57.58
C PRO A 53 15.97 105.22 -58.17
N LEU A 54 15.96 105.08 -59.51
CA LEU A 54 15.63 103.80 -60.15
C LEU A 54 16.75 102.77 -59.98
N SER A 55 18.02 103.18 -60.00
CA SER A 55 19.18 102.30 -59.80
C SER A 55 19.30 101.81 -58.34
N GLU A 56 19.01 102.68 -57.37
CA GLU A 56 18.96 102.33 -55.94
C GLU A 56 17.81 101.36 -55.68
N LYS A 57 16.61 101.64 -56.23
CA LYS A 57 15.47 100.72 -56.18
C LYS A 57 15.78 99.39 -56.85
N LYS A 58 16.47 99.39 -57.99
CA LYS A 58 16.90 98.15 -58.66
C LYS A 58 17.81 97.32 -57.77
N ARG A 59 18.83 97.93 -57.15
CA ARG A 59 19.75 97.23 -56.23
C ARG A 59 19.04 96.70 -54.98
N GLN A 60 18.09 97.46 -54.45
CA GLN A 60 17.26 97.03 -53.31
C GLN A 60 16.39 95.83 -53.68
N VAL A 61 15.74 95.86 -54.85
CA VAL A 61 14.97 94.73 -55.39
C VAL A 61 15.87 93.52 -55.67
N GLU A 62 17.09 93.71 -56.17
CA GLU A 62 18.06 92.61 -56.39
C GLU A 62 18.51 91.95 -55.07
N LEU A 63 18.71 92.73 -54.01
CA LEU A 63 19.01 92.23 -52.66
C LEU A 63 17.83 91.48 -52.05
N GLU A 64 16.61 92.00 -52.21
CA GLU A 64 15.38 91.34 -51.79
C GLU A 64 15.17 90.03 -52.56
N LEU A 65 15.42 90.02 -53.88
CA LEU A 65 15.37 88.84 -54.73
C LEU A 65 16.37 87.78 -54.27
N ALA A 66 17.64 88.15 -54.04
CA ALA A 66 18.66 87.23 -53.55
C ALA A 66 18.32 86.68 -52.14
N GLY A 67 17.70 87.50 -51.28
CA GLY A 67 17.21 87.08 -49.98
C GLY A 67 16.02 86.12 -50.06
N LEU A 68 15.10 86.32 -51.01
CA LEU A 68 13.99 85.41 -51.31
C LEU A 68 14.50 84.11 -51.92
N ASP A 69 15.44 84.15 -52.87
CA ASP A 69 16.05 82.97 -53.48
C ASP A 69 16.79 82.11 -52.45
N GLY A 70 17.49 82.74 -51.49
CA GLY A 70 18.13 82.03 -50.38
C GLY A 70 17.11 81.31 -49.48
N ARG A 71 15.99 81.96 -49.14
CA ARG A 71 14.90 81.34 -48.36
C ARG A 71 14.21 80.23 -49.13
N ILE A 72 13.95 80.42 -50.43
CA ILE A 72 13.39 79.40 -51.32
C ILE A 72 14.31 78.18 -51.35
N GLY A 73 15.63 78.37 -51.52
CA GLY A 73 16.61 77.29 -51.49
C GLY A 73 16.64 76.53 -50.15
N MET A 74 16.59 77.25 -49.03
CA MET A 74 16.51 76.62 -47.70
C MET A 74 15.21 75.85 -47.48
N LEU A 75 14.06 76.42 -47.86
CA LEU A 75 12.76 75.76 -47.75
C LEU A 75 12.68 74.54 -48.68
N GLN A 76 13.24 74.61 -49.88
CA GLN A 76 13.33 73.46 -50.79
C GLN A 76 14.19 72.33 -50.22
N GLU A 77 15.33 72.66 -49.61
CA GLU A 77 16.20 71.66 -48.99
C GLU A 77 15.57 71.07 -47.71
N GLN A 78 14.85 71.88 -46.92
CA GLN A 78 14.09 71.40 -45.76
C GLN A 78 12.92 70.49 -46.19
N ILE A 79 12.18 70.87 -47.23
CA ILE A 79 11.13 70.03 -47.81
C ILE A 79 11.72 68.73 -48.31
N ARG A 80 12.84 68.77 -49.04
CA ARG A 80 13.51 67.57 -49.55
C ARG A 80 13.97 66.64 -48.43
N LYS A 81 14.64 67.17 -47.40
CA LYS A 81 15.08 66.37 -46.24
C LYS A 81 13.90 65.77 -45.47
N GLU A 82 12.83 66.53 -45.29
CA GLU A 82 11.63 66.05 -44.61
C GLU A 82 10.86 65.02 -45.46
N GLU A 83 10.87 65.16 -46.79
CA GLU A 83 10.33 64.17 -47.73
C GLU A 83 11.15 62.87 -47.73
N GLU A 84 12.48 62.95 -47.76
CA GLU A 84 13.37 61.77 -47.65
C GLU A 84 13.21 61.08 -46.28
N ALA A 85 13.19 61.84 -45.17
CA ALA A 85 12.97 61.32 -43.83
C ALA A 85 11.55 60.78 -43.63
N GLY A 86 10.55 61.38 -44.29
CA GLY A 86 9.16 60.90 -44.32
C GLY A 86 9.04 59.60 -45.10
N ALA A 87 9.72 59.47 -46.24
CA ALA A 87 9.75 58.24 -47.03
C ALA A 87 10.47 57.10 -46.29
N GLU A 88 11.55 57.38 -45.56
CA GLU A 88 12.26 56.39 -44.75
C GLU A 88 11.41 55.94 -43.54
N ARG A 89 10.75 56.89 -42.85
CA ARG A 89 9.78 56.58 -41.79
C ARG A 89 8.60 55.76 -42.32
N GLY A 90 8.12 56.06 -43.53
CA GLY A 90 7.10 55.28 -44.22
C GLY A 90 7.55 53.85 -44.51
N ARG A 91 8.76 53.67 -45.07
CA ARG A 91 9.33 52.35 -45.36
C ARG A 91 9.53 51.51 -44.10
N THR A 92 10.15 52.06 -43.06
CA THR A 92 10.35 51.36 -41.77
C THR A 92 9.04 51.02 -41.07
N ARG A 93 8.00 51.88 -41.19
CA ARG A 93 6.66 51.56 -40.69
C ARG A 93 6.02 50.42 -41.47
N VAL A 94 6.08 50.43 -42.80
CA VAL A 94 5.54 49.35 -43.64
C VAL A 94 6.22 48.02 -43.30
N GLU A 95 7.54 48.01 -43.15
CA GLU A 95 8.30 46.83 -42.71
C GLU A 95 7.87 46.34 -41.33
N ARG A 96 7.64 47.27 -40.38
CA ARG A 96 7.16 46.93 -39.03
C ARG A 96 5.75 46.35 -39.05
N ILE A 97 4.85 46.93 -39.85
CA ILE A 97 3.48 46.42 -40.04
C ILE A 97 3.53 45.02 -40.66
N MET A 98 4.32 44.81 -41.72
CA MET A 98 4.52 43.48 -42.32
C MET A 98 5.05 42.45 -41.30
N GLY A 99 5.98 42.86 -40.43
CA GLY A 99 6.48 42.02 -39.34
C GLY A 99 5.39 41.62 -38.34
N LEU A 100 4.54 42.57 -37.95
CA LEU A 100 3.38 42.32 -37.07
C LEU A 100 2.33 41.44 -37.74
N GLU A 101 2.03 41.66 -39.03
CA GLU A 101 1.11 40.82 -39.83
C GLU A 101 1.62 39.38 -39.94
N THR A 102 2.93 39.20 -40.14
CA THR A 102 3.57 37.88 -40.15
C THR A 102 3.43 37.18 -38.79
N ALA A 103 3.61 37.92 -37.69
CA ALA A 103 3.40 37.39 -36.34
C ALA A 103 1.92 37.01 -36.09
N ILE A 104 0.97 37.81 -36.57
CA ILE A 104 -0.47 37.49 -36.53
C ILE A 104 -0.75 36.21 -37.33
N ALA A 105 -0.19 36.07 -38.53
CA ALA A 105 -0.35 34.88 -39.35
C ALA A 105 0.18 33.62 -38.64
N ALA A 106 1.35 33.71 -38.01
CA ALA A 106 1.91 32.63 -37.20
C ALA A 106 1.02 32.28 -35.99
N LYS A 107 0.45 33.27 -35.30
CA LYS A 107 -0.49 33.03 -34.19
C LYS A 107 -1.81 32.42 -34.65
N ARG A 108 -2.33 32.80 -35.82
CA ARG A 108 -3.52 32.17 -36.42
C ARG A 108 -3.26 30.70 -36.78
N GLU A 109 -2.06 30.37 -37.24
CA GLU A 109 -1.65 28.99 -37.47
C GLU A 109 -1.55 28.20 -36.16
N GLN A 110 -0.99 28.80 -35.11
CA GLN A 110 -0.96 28.22 -33.77
C GLN A 110 -2.38 27.92 -33.26
N ILE A 111 -3.36 28.81 -33.51
CA ILE A 111 -4.76 28.59 -33.14
C ILE A 111 -5.39 27.43 -33.93
N ARG A 112 -5.11 27.32 -35.24
CA ARG A 112 -5.63 26.21 -36.07
C ARG A 112 -5.13 24.86 -35.57
N THR A 113 -3.80 24.72 -35.46
CA THR A 113 -3.16 23.51 -34.94
C THR A 113 -3.55 23.21 -33.49
N GLY A 114 -3.78 24.25 -32.69
CA GLY A 114 -4.34 24.13 -31.34
C GLY A 114 -5.73 23.49 -31.34
N HIS A 115 -6.66 23.99 -32.17
CA HIS A 115 -8.00 23.41 -32.29
C HIS A 115 -7.95 21.96 -32.77
N GLU A 116 -7.18 21.65 -33.81
CA GLU A 116 -7.03 20.26 -34.30
C GLU A 116 -6.52 19.30 -33.20
N ASN A 117 -5.59 19.77 -32.37
CA ASN A 117 -5.11 18.99 -31.23
C ASN A 117 -6.18 18.80 -30.14
N VAL A 118 -6.94 19.85 -29.83
CA VAL A 118 -8.04 19.79 -28.85
C VAL A 118 -9.13 18.84 -29.35
N ASP A 119 -9.55 18.96 -30.61
CA ASP A 119 -10.58 18.11 -31.22
C ASP A 119 -10.16 16.63 -31.17
N ARG A 120 -8.89 16.34 -31.49
CA ARG A 120 -8.33 14.99 -31.37
C ARG A 120 -8.36 14.46 -29.93
N LEU A 121 -8.06 15.31 -28.94
CA LEU A 121 -8.11 14.91 -27.52
C LEU A 121 -9.55 14.71 -27.04
N GLU A 122 -10.50 15.52 -27.52
CA GLU A 122 -11.93 15.39 -27.23
C GLU A 122 -12.50 14.10 -27.85
N GLU A 123 -12.08 13.73 -29.05
CA GLU A 123 -12.46 12.45 -29.67
C GLU A 123 -11.92 11.25 -28.87
N GLN A 124 -10.66 11.32 -28.43
CA GLN A 124 -10.08 10.30 -27.55
C GLN A 124 -10.82 10.20 -26.21
N LEU A 125 -11.21 11.34 -25.63
CA LEU A 125 -11.98 11.38 -24.38
C LEU A 125 -13.35 10.73 -24.56
N ALA A 126 -14.05 11.00 -25.65
CA ALA A 126 -15.32 10.34 -25.98
C ALA A 126 -15.16 8.82 -26.19
N GLY A 127 -14.00 8.37 -26.67
CA GLY A 127 -13.65 6.95 -26.73
C GLY A 127 -13.53 6.31 -25.34
N VAL A 128 -12.83 6.98 -24.41
CA VAL A 128 -12.66 6.49 -23.03
C VAL A 128 -13.99 6.52 -22.25
N GLN A 129 -14.83 7.53 -22.44
CA GLN A 129 -16.16 7.61 -21.83
C GLN A 129 -17.08 6.47 -22.28
N ARG A 130 -17.06 6.11 -23.58
CA ARG A 130 -17.80 4.94 -24.06
C ARG A 130 -17.28 3.62 -23.47
N ALA A 131 -15.97 3.52 -23.25
CA ALA A 131 -15.39 2.36 -22.58
C ALA A 131 -15.79 2.29 -21.10
N ASP A 132 -15.86 3.43 -20.41
CA ASP A 132 -16.36 3.54 -19.03
C ASP A 132 -17.82 3.09 -18.93
N GLU A 133 -18.71 3.62 -19.77
CA GLU A 133 -20.11 3.20 -19.83
C GLU A 133 -20.26 1.71 -20.09
N ALA A 134 -19.52 1.17 -21.07
CA ALA A 134 -19.53 -0.26 -21.37
C ALA A 134 -18.99 -1.10 -20.20
N LEU A 135 -18.00 -0.61 -19.46
CA LEU A 135 -17.45 -1.29 -18.29
C LEU A 135 -18.43 -1.28 -17.11
N GLN A 136 -19.15 -0.18 -16.89
CA GLN A 136 -20.20 -0.09 -15.87
C GLN A 136 -21.35 -1.07 -16.16
N GLU A 137 -21.77 -1.20 -17.42
CA GLU A 137 -22.76 -2.20 -17.83
C GLU A 137 -22.27 -3.63 -17.58
N LEU A 138 -20.99 -3.90 -17.87
CA LEU A 138 -20.37 -5.20 -17.61
C LEU A 138 -20.27 -5.53 -16.11
N GLU A 139 -19.93 -4.54 -15.28
CA GLU A 139 -19.85 -4.71 -13.84
C GLU A 139 -21.24 -5.00 -13.25
N ALA A 140 -22.26 -4.25 -13.68
CA ALA A 140 -23.63 -4.39 -13.21
C ALA A 140 -24.33 -5.68 -13.69
N GLY A 141 -23.89 -6.26 -14.82
CA GLY A 141 -24.46 -7.48 -15.38
C GLY A 141 -23.93 -8.77 -14.75
N ASP A 142 -24.67 -9.87 -14.83
CA ASP A 142 -24.25 -11.20 -14.31
C ASP A 142 -23.30 -11.96 -15.25
N THR A 143 -22.47 -11.24 -16.01
CA THR A 143 -21.50 -11.88 -16.92
C THR A 143 -20.42 -12.65 -16.14
N ALA A 144 -20.02 -13.81 -16.67
CA ALA A 144 -18.97 -14.63 -16.08
C ALA A 144 -17.62 -13.90 -16.13
N LEU A 145 -16.78 -14.08 -15.11
CA LEU A 145 -15.51 -13.35 -14.96
C LEU A 145 -14.58 -13.56 -16.16
N GLU A 146 -14.54 -14.77 -16.72
CA GLU A 146 -13.74 -15.09 -17.90
C GLU A 146 -14.18 -14.28 -19.13
N ALA A 147 -15.49 -14.12 -19.33
CA ALA A 147 -16.03 -13.30 -20.42
C ALA A 147 -15.83 -11.79 -20.15
N CYS A 148 -15.82 -11.36 -18.89
CA CYS A 148 -15.45 -9.99 -18.53
C CYS A 148 -13.99 -9.70 -18.87
N LEU A 149 -13.08 -10.63 -18.57
CA LEU A 149 -11.65 -10.46 -18.85
C LEU A 149 -11.36 -10.34 -20.35
N GLU A 150 -12.03 -11.11 -21.21
CA GLU A 150 -11.92 -10.97 -22.66
C GLU A 150 -12.34 -9.56 -23.14
N LYS A 151 -13.50 -9.08 -22.69
CA LYS A 151 -13.98 -7.73 -23.05
C LYS A 151 -13.10 -6.62 -22.51
N ILE A 152 -12.59 -6.78 -21.30
CA ILE A 152 -11.63 -5.84 -20.71
C ILE A 152 -10.35 -5.82 -21.55
N ALA A 153 -9.82 -6.97 -21.97
CA ALA A 153 -8.63 -7.05 -22.82
C ALA A 153 -8.79 -6.29 -24.15
N GLU A 154 -9.99 -6.29 -24.75
CA GLU A 154 -10.29 -5.47 -25.93
C GLU A 154 -10.23 -3.96 -25.62
N MET A 155 -10.80 -3.54 -24.49
CA MET A 155 -10.78 -2.15 -24.03
C MET A 155 -9.37 -1.68 -23.64
N MET A 156 -8.48 -2.59 -23.23
CA MET A 156 -7.10 -2.26 -22.84
C MET A 156 -6.27 -1.63 -23.98
N SER A 157 -6.67 -1.83 -25.24
CA SER A 157 -6.06 -1.13 -26.38
C SER A 157 -6.15 0.40 -26.30
N LEU A 158 -7.10 0.93 -25.53
CA LEU A 158 -7.27 2.37 -25.27
C LEU A 158 -6.29 2.89 -24.19
N PHE A 159 -5.60 2.00 -23.48
CA PHE A 159 -4.69 2.30 -22.36
C PHE A 159 -3.27 1.70 -22.60
N PRO A 160 -2.54 2.15 -23.63
CA PRO A 160 -1.27 1.54 -24.04
C PRO A 160 -0.14 1.63 -22.99
N ASP A 161 -0.21 2.59 -22.07
CA ASP A 161 0.81 2.81 -21.03
C ASP A 161 0.48 2.10 -19.69
N ALA A 162 -0.68 1.43 -19.59
CA ALA A 162 -1.13 0.80 -18.35
C ALA A 162 -0.42 -0.55 -18.12
N ARG A 163 0.19 -0.73 -16.94
CA ARG A 163 0.73 -2.03 -16.52
C ARG A 163 -0.39 -2.87 -15.94
N GLN A 164 -0.92 -3.78 -16.75
CA GLN A 164 -2.02 -4.66 -16.35
C GLN A 164 -1.52 -5.84 -15.50
N THR A 165 -2.27 -6.15 -14.44
CA THR A 165 -2.13 -7.43 -13.74
C THR A 165 -2.66 -8.58 -14.61
N ASP A 166 -1.89 -9.66 -14.74
CA ASP A 166 -2.33 -10.88 -15.43
C ASP A 166 -3.32 -11.66 -14.55
N TRP A 167 -4.58 -11.24 -14.60
CA TRP A 167 -5.65 -11.81 -13.80
C TRP A 167 -5.98 -13.24 -14.18
N ASP A 168 -5.81 -13.63 -15.45
CA ASP A 168 -5.99 -15.01 -15.89
C ASP A 168 -5.01 -15.94 -15.18
N LYS A 169 -3.73 -15.53 -15.10
CA LYS A 169 -2.72 -16.26 -14.34
C LYS A 169 -3.04 -16.29 -12.84
N VAL A 170 -3.46 -15.17 -12.25
CA VAL A 170 -3.83 -15.11 -10.81
C VAL A 170 -5.00 -16.05 -10.51
N ILE A 171 -6.03 -16.08 -11.37
CA ILE A 171 -7.19 -16.96 -11.22
C ILE A 171 -6.75 -18.41 -11.39
N ALA A 172 -5.92 -18.72 -12.38
CA ALA A 172 -5.40 -20.08 -12.59
C ALA A 172 -4.58 -20.58 -11.38
N GLU A 173 -3.69 -19.74 -10.84
CA GLU A 173 -2.92 -20.06 -9.63
C GLU A 173 -3.83 -20.30 -8.42
N LYS A 174 -4.84 -19.45 -8.19
CA LYS A 174 -5.81 -19.62 -7.10
C LYS A 174 -6.69 -20.85 -7.28
N LYS A 175 -7.18 -21.12 -8.49
CA LYS A 175 -7.94 -22.34 -8.82
C LYS A 175 -7.08 -23.59 -8.62
N GLY A 176 -5.79 -23.55 -8.97
CA GLY A 176 -4.84 -24.65 -8.71
C GLY A 176 -4.60 -24.88 -7.21
N ARG A 177 -4.46 -23.82 -6.41
CA ARG A 177 -4.38 -23.91 -4.95
C ARG A 177 -5.67 -24.48 -4.34
N LEU A 178 -6.83 -24.05 -4.85
CA LEU A 178 -8.14 -24.55 -4.42
C LEU A 178 -8.29 -26.05 -4.70
N GLN A 179 -7.86 -26.52 -5.87
CA GLN A 179 -7.83 -27.95 -6.20
C GLN A 179 -6.93 -28.72 -5.24
N THR A 180 -5.70 -28.24 -5.02
CA THR A 180 -4.75 -28.88 -4.09
C THR A 180 -5.32 -28.94 -2.66
N ALA A 181 -5.96 -27.87 -2.18
CA ALA A 181 -6.59 -27.84 -0.86
C ALA A 181 -7.79 -28.79 -0.78
N THR A 182 -8.58 -28.90 -1.86
CA THR A 182 -9.73 -29.82 -1.95
C THR A 182 -9.29 -31.29 -1.94
N GLU A 183 -8.18 -31.61 -2.60
CA GLU A 183 -7.57 -32.95 -2.55
C GLU A 183 -7.09 -33.28 -1.14
N ARG A 184 -6.37 -32.34 -0.50
CA ARG A 184 -5.95 -32.49 0.91
C ARG A 184 -7.15 -32.68 1.85
N LEU A 185 -8.27 -32.00 1.60
CA LEU A 185 -9.49 -32.18 2.39
C LEU A 185 -10.03 -33.62 2.25
N LYS A 186 -10.08 -34.15 1.02
CA LYS A 186 -10.50 -35.54 0.77
C LYS A 186 -9.59 -36.56 1.44
N ASP A 187 -8.28 -36.33 1.41
CA ASP A 187 -7.31 -37.18 2.11
C ASP A 187 -7.53 -37.12 3.62
N CYS A 188 -7.74 -35.93 4.17
CA CYS A 188 -8.10 -35.74 5.57
C CYS A 188 -9.44 -36.41 5.93
N ASP A 189 -10.45 -36.37 5.07
CA ASP A 189 -11.73 -37.07 5.26
C ASP A 189 -11.55 -38.58 5.35
N ALA A 190 -10.68 -39.15 4.51
CA ALA A 190 -10.36 -40.58 4.55
C ALA A 190 -9.66 -40.96 5.86
N VAL A 191 -8.69 -40.15 6.29
CA VAL A 191 -7.99 -40.35 7.58
C VAL A 191 -8.95 -40.19 8.76
N LEU A 192 -9.84 -39.20 8.73
CA LEU A 192 -10.83 -38.96 9.78
C LEU A 192 -11.76 -40.16 9.92
N LYS A 193 -12.30 -40.68 8.81
CA LYS A 193 -13.14 -41.89 8.81
C LYS A 193 -12.41 -43.10 9.39
N GLN A 194 -11.13 -43.26 9.07
CA GLN A 194 -10.30 -44.33 9.65
C GLN A 194 -10.14 -44.13 11.16
N ALA A 195 -9.80 -42.92 11.61
CA ALA A 195 -9.61 -42.60 13.02
C ALA A 195 -10.90 -42.77 13.83
N GLU A 196 -12.06 -42.36 13.29
CA GLU A 196 -13.38 -42.57 13.89
C GLU A 196 -13.72 -44.06 14.02
N GLN A 197 -13.42 -44.86 12.99
CA GLN A 197 -13.64 -46.30 13.03
C GLN A 197 -12.72 -46.99 14.06
N GLU A 198 -11.46 -46.57 14.15
CA GLU A 198 -10.53 -47.05 15.18
C GLU A 198 -11.00 -46.68 16.59
N LEU A 199 -11.47 -45.45 16.80
CA LEU A 199 -12.06 -45.00 18.06
C LEU A 199 -13.28 -45.85 18.42
N LYS A 200 -14.17 -46.10 17.46
CA LYS A 200 -15.34 -46.96 17.66
C LYS A 200 -14.94 -48.37 18.09
N ASN A 201 -14.03 -49.00 17.36
CA ASN A 201 -13.54 -50.35 17.68
C ASN A 201 -12.90 -50.43 19.07
N ARG A 202 -12.12 -49.41 19.47
CA ARG A 202 -11.51 -49.35 20.81
C ARG A 202 -12.54 -49.10 21.91
N THR A 203 -13.56 -48.30 21.63
CA THR A 203 -14.65 -48.01 22.56
C THR A 203 -15.51 -49.26 22.79
N ASP A 204 -15.89 -49.95 21.71
CA ASP A 204 -16.64 -51.21 21.78
C ASP A 204 -15.85 -52.29 22.54
N GLY A 205 -14.54 -52.40 22.28
CA GLY A 205 -13.65 -53.30 23.00
C GLY A 205 -13.52 -52.96 24.49
N TRP A 206 -13.43 -51.67 24.83
CA TRP A 206 -13.43 -51.22 26.23
C TRP A 206 -14.76 -51.51 26.93
N GLU A 207 -15.90 -51.32 26.26
CA GLU A 207 -17.22 -51.64 26.83
C GLU A 207 -17.41 -53.14 27.07
N GLN A 208 -16.95 -53.98 26.16
CA GLN A 208 -16.94 -55.44 26.34
C GLN A 208 -16.06 -55.84 27.51
N PHE A 209 -14.81 -55.33 27.55
CA PHE A 209 -13.88 -55.60 28.65
C PHE A 209 -14.43 -55.11 29.99
N LYS A 210 -15.12 -53.97 30.03
CA LYS A 210 -15.76 -53.44 31.23
C LYS A 210 -16.85 -54.37 31.77
N LYS A 211 -17.61 -55.05 30.90
CA LYS A 211 -18.60 -56.06 31.30
C LYS A 211 -17.91 -57.29 31.91
N GLU A 212 -16.85 -57.77 31.28
CA GLU A 212 -16.03 -58.89 31.79
C GLU A 212 -15.40 -58.54 33.14
N TYR A 213 -14.88 -57.32 33.28
CA TYR A 213 -14.32 -56.82 34.53
C TYR A 213 -15.37 -56.73 35.64
N ALA A 214 -16.60 -56.31 35.33
CA ALA A 214 -17.70 -56.29 36.30
C ALA A 214 -18.04 -57.69 36.81
N ALA A 215 -18.15 -58.68 35.91
CA ALA A 215 -18.38 -60.08 36.28
C ALA A 215 -17.21 -60.65 37.12
N PHE A 216 -15.97 -60.29 36.77
CA PHE A 216 -14.79 -60.63 37.57
C PHE A 216 -14.86 -60.00 38.97
N CYS A 217 -15.28 -58.73 39.09
CA CYS A 217 -15.38 -58.06 40.38
C CYS A 217 -16.40 -58.71 41.32
N GLU A 218 -17.51 -59.23 40.80
CA GLU A 218 -18.49 -59.99 41.58
C GLU A 218 -17.88 -61.30 42.07
N ALA A 219 -17.29 -62.10 41.16
CA ALA A 219 -16.63 -63.35 41.52
C ALA A 219 -15.46 -63.16 42.50
N TYR A 220 -14.69 -62.07 42.35
CA TYR A 220 -13.60 -61.72 43.24
C TYR A 220 -14.09 -61.39 44.65
N ARG A 221 -15.20 -60.65 44.79
CA ARG A 221 -15.80 -60.34 46.10
C ARG A 221 -16.19 -61.63 46.81
N ASP A 222 -16.92 -62.52 46.15
CA ASP A 222 -17.36 -63.79 46.74
C ASP A 222 -16.16 -64.66 47.18
N GLN A 223 -15.11 -64.75 46.34
CA GLN A 223 -13.90 -65.50 46.68
C GLN A 223 -13.09 -64.86 47.80
N SER A 224 -13.02 -63.53 47.84
CA SER A 224 -12.34 -62.79 48.89
C SER A 224 -13.06 -62.97 50.23
N ASP A 225 -14.39 -62.85 50.25
CA ASP A 225 -15.21 -62.98 51.45
C ASP A 225 -15.14 -64.40 52.02
N THR A 226 -15.29 -65.42 51.18
CA THR A 226 -15.15 -66.83 51.60
C THR A 226 -13.74 -67.16 52.11
N THR A 227 -12.70 -66.62 51.49
CA THR A 227 -11.31 -66.79 51.96
C THR A 227 -11.09 -66.09 53.30
N ALA A 228 -11.65 -64.88 53.47
CA ALA A 228 -11.57 -64.12 54.72
C ALA A 228 -12.35 -64.79 55.87
N GLU A 229 -13.49 -65.43 55.58
CA GLU A 229 -14.23 -66.24 56.56
C GLU A 229 -13.42 -67.46 57.00
N ARG A 230 -12.85 -68.22 56.06
CA ARG A 230 -12.01 -69.39 56.37
C ARG A 230 -10.78 -69.02 57.19
N LEU A 231 -10.13 -67.90 56.88
CA LEU A 231 -9.02 -67.40 57.69
C LEU A 231 -9.46 -67.04 59.11
N ARG A 232 -10.62 -66.38 59.27
CA ARG A 232 -11.19 -66.09 60.59
C ARG A 232 -11.47 -67.36 61.40
N GLU A 233 -12.02 -68.40 60.76
CA GLU A 233 -12.26 -69.70 61.42
C GLU A 233 -10.95 -70.38 61.86
N ILE A 234 -9.93 -70.35 60.99
CA ILE A 234 -8.60 -70.89 61.30
C ILE A 234 -7.95 -70.12 62.46
N ASP A 235 -8.04 -68.79 62.48
CA ASP A 235 -7.50 -67.96 63.55
C ASP A 235 -8.19 -68.22 64.90
N ILE A 236 -9.49 -68.57 64.88
CA ILE A 236 -10.20 -69.00 66.10
C ILE A 236 -9.68 -70.38 66.54
N ARG A 237 -9.58 -71.34 65.62
CA ARG A 237 -9.07 -72.69 65.95
C ARG A 237 -7.65 -72.67 66.49
N LEU A 238 -6.74 -71.88 65.91
CA LEU A 238 -5.36 -71.72 66.41
C LEU A 238 -5.34 -71.12 67.82
N ARG A 239 -6.22 -70.16 68.11
CA ARG A 239 -6.39 -69.60 69.47
C ARG A 239 -6.88 -70.66 70.46
N ASP A 240 -7.88 -71.46 70.08
CA ASP A 240 -8.43 -72.51 70.93
C ASP A 240 -7.43 -73.65 71.18
N LEU A 241 -6.67 -74.06 70.16
CA LEU A 241 -5.60 -75.05 70.27
C LEU A 241 -4.47 -74.53 71.17
N SER A 242 -4.05 -73.27 70.97
CA SER A 242 -3.04 -72.64 71.82
C SER A 242 -3.47 -72.60 73.29
N GLY A 243 -4.72 -72.19 73.57
CA GLY A 243 -5.28 -72.21 74.92
C GLY A 243 -5.32 -73.62 75.52
N SER A 244 -5.73 -74.62 74.75
CA SER A 244 -5.76 -76.02 75.19
C SER A 244 -4.36 -76.58 75.50
N ILE A 245 -3.37 -76.25 74.68
CA ILE A 245 -1.97 -76.62 74.91
C ILE A 245 -1.44 -75.96 76.18
N GLU A 246 -1.74 -74.68 76.41
CA GLU A 246 -1.37 -73.96 77.63
C GLU A 246 -1.98 -74.60 78.89
N GLU A 247 -3.26 -74.98 78.85
CA GLU A 247 -3.92 -75.71 79.92
C GLU A 247 -3.27 -77.08 80.19
N LEU A 248 -2.96 -77.85 79.14
CA LEU A 248 -2.27 -79.14 79.26
C LEU A 248 -0.86 -78.95 79.82
N ARG A 249 -0.12 -77.92 79.39
CA ARG A 249 1.20 -77.56 79.95
C ARG A 249 1.09 -77.14 81.41
N HIS A 250 0.01 -76.48 81.82
CA HIS A 250 -0.26 -76.18 83.23
C HIS A 250 -0.53 -77.45 84.04
N LYS A 251 -1.43 -78.33 83.57
CA LYS A 251 -1.71 -79.64 84.19
C LYS A 251 -0.44 -80.49 84.29
N ARG A 252 0.39 -80.50 83.23
CA ARG A 252 1.70 -81.17 83.21
C ARG A 252 2.60 -80.67 84.34
N ARG A 253 2.70 -79.35 84.53
CA ARG A 253 3.50 -78.75 85.61
C ARG A 253 3.02 -79.20 86.99
N ILE A 254 1.69 -79.22 87.23
CA ILE A 254 1.10 -79.69 88.49
C ILE A 254 1.40 -81.17 88.74
N VAL A 255 1.15 -82.02 87.74
CA VAL A 255 1.37 -83.48 87.87
C VAL A 255 2.86 -83.78 88.06
N SER A 256 3.76 -83.09 87.33
CA SER A 256 5.21 -83.25 87.48
C SER A 256 5.67 -82.83 88.87
N ALA A 257 5.28 -81.66 89.36
CA ALA A 257 5.59 -81.22 90.72
C ALA A 257 5.03 -82.20 91.78
N GLY A 258 3.87 -82.80 91.52
CA GLY A 258 3.28 -83.84 92.36
C GLY A 258 4.05 -85.16 92.32
N ILE A 259 4.61 -85.55 91.18
CA ILE A 259 5.51 -86.71 91.02
C ILE A 259 6.80 -86.44 91.77
N ASP A 260 7.42 -85.28 91.58
CA ASP A 260 8.67 -84.90 92.25
C ASP A 260 8.47 -84.89 93.77
N GLY A 261 7.37 -84.32 94.25
CA GLY A 261 6.99 -84.33 95.67
C GLY A 261 6.80 -85.74 96.23
N LEU A 262 6.06 -86.61 95.55
CA LEU A 262 5.84 -88.00 95.97
C LEU A 262 7.10 -88.85 95.87
N SER A 263 7.90 -88.65 94.81
CA SER A 263 9.16 -89.37 94.61
C SER A 263 10.19 -88.98 95.67
N ASN A 264 10.28 -87.69 96.03
CA ASN A 264 11.13 -87.22 97.13
C ASN A 264 10.68 -87.80 98.47
N LYS A 265 9.36 -87.88 98.73
CA LYS A 265 8.82 -88.54 99.93
C LYS A 265 9.14 -90.03 99.97
N LEU A 266 8.96 -90.75 98.86
CA LEU A 266 9.21 -92.19 98.76
C LEU A 266 10.70 -92.55 98.81
N ALA A 267 11.59 -91.68 98.30
CA ALA A 267 13.04 -91.84 98.42
C ALA A 267 13.54 -91.79 99.89
N GLY A 268 12.79 -91.14 100.79
CA GLY A 268 13.06 -91.10 102.23
C GLY A 268 12.55 -92.31 103.02
N SER A 269 12.02 -93.34 102.35
CA SER A 269 11.53 -94.56 103.00
C SER A 269 12.67 -95.46 103.48
N ILE A 270 12.52 -96.04 104.67
CA ILE A 270 13.53 -96.92 105.29
C ILE A 270 12.87 -98.28 105.55
N THR A 271 13.52 -99.35 105.13
CA THR A 271 13.14 -100.74 105.43
C THR A 271 13.67 -101.16 106.79
N CYS A 272 12.80 -101.63 107.70
CA CYS A 272 13.21 -102.26 108.94
C CYS A 272 13.95 -103.59 108.65
N PRO A 273 15.22 -103.75 109.05
CA PRO A 273 16.00 -104.95 108.75
C PRO A 273 15.46 -106.24 109.40
N PHE A 274 14.61 -106.12 110.42
CA PHE A 274 14.18 -107.25 111.25
C PHE A 274 12.82 -107.84 110.85
N CYS A 275 11.90 -107.01 110.36
CA CYS A 275 10.55 -107.43 109.95
C CYS A 275 10.19 -107.07 108.50
N GLY A 276 11.09 -106.39 107.77
CA GLY A 276 10.87 -105.99 106.38
C GLY A 276 9.80 -104.92 106.18
N TYR A 277 9.30 -104.30 107.25
CA TYR A 277 8.31 -103.23 107.16
C TYR A 277 8.96 -101.92 106.69
N GLU A 278 8.42 -101.33 105.63
CA GLU A 278 8.82 -100.04 105.09
C GLU A 278 8.06 -98.93 105.83
N PHE A 279 8.78 -97.89 106.29
CA PHE A 279 8.17 -96.75 106.97
C PHE A 279 8.90 -95.43 106.67
N LEU A 280 8.24 -94.31 106.95
CA LEU A 280 8.80 -92.96 106.82
C LEU A 280 8.99 -92.35 108.20
N VAL A 281 10.20 -91.84 108.47
CA VAL A 281 10.53 -91.20 109.76
C VAL A 281 9.79 -89.85 109.92
N ALA A 282 9.62 -89.10 108.83
CA ALA A 282 8.98 -87.79 108.83
C ALA A 282 7.44 -87.86 108.92
N GLU A 283 6.81 -88.92 108.42
CA GLU A 283 5.34 -89.10 108.41
C GLU A 283 5.00 -90.59 108.71
N PRO A 284 4.89 -90.99 110.00
CA PRO A 284 4.74 -92.40 110.40
C PRO A 284 3.45 -93.09 109.94
N GLN A 285 2.43 -92.32 109.53
CA GLN A 285 1.13 -92.82 109.08
C GLN A 285 0.99 -92.91 107.55
N PHE A 286 2.04 -92.57 106.80
CA PHE A 286 1.99 -92.57 105.33
C PHE A 286 2.14 -93.98 104.76
N ASP A 287 1.15 -94.42 103.98
CA ASP A 287 1.17 -95.73 103.33
C ASP A 287 2.06 -95.69 102.06
N ILE A 288 3.25 -96.28 102.18
CA ILE A 288 4.25 -96.36 101.11
C ILE A 288 3.74 -97.17 99.91
N LYS A 289 2.93 -98.23 100.13
CA LYS A 289 2.38 -99.03 99.04
C LYS A 289 1.30 -98.26 98.28
N ALA A 290 0.49 -97.46 98.99
CA ALA A 290 -0.46 -96.55 98.35
C ALA A 290 0.26 -95.41 97.60
N GLY A 291 1.32 -94.84 98.20
CA GLY A 291 2.15 -93.81 97.58
C GLY A 291 2.85 -94.26 96.30
N MET A 292 3.39 -95.49 96.26
CA MET A 292 3.97 -96.07 95.04
C MET A 292 2.92 -96.32 93.94
N LYS A 293 1.70 -96.70 94.31
CA LYS A 293 0.58 -96.84 93.35
C LYS A 293 0.18 -95.48 92.79
N GLU A 294 0.09 -94.46 93.64
CA GLU A 294 -0.20 -93.07 93.24
C GLU A 294 0.92 -92.48 92.37
N LEU A 295 2.18 -92.75 92.67
CA LEU A 295 3.32 -92.34 91.84
C LEU A 295 3.24 -92.95 90.44
N LYS A 296 2.99 -94.27 90.35
CA LYS A 296 2.80 -94.96 89.06
C LYS A 296 1.60 -94.42 88.29
N LEU A 297 0.51 -94.08 88.99
CA LEU A 297 -0.68 -93.47 88.38
C LEU A 297 -0.34 -92.08 87.80
N ARG A 298 0.34 -91.22 88.58
CA ARG A 298 0.74 -89.88 88.11
C ARG A 298 1.76 -89.92 86.99
N GLN A 299 2.70 -90.88 87.00
CA GLN A 299 3.63 -91.09 85.88
C GLN A 299 2.88 -91.48 84.59
N ARG A 300 1.85 -92.33 84.68
CA ARG A 300 0.97 -92.63 83.54
C ARG A 300 0.19 -91.41 83.07
N GLN A 301 -0.35 -90.63 83.99
CA GLN A 301 -1.03 -89.36 83.67
C GLN A 301 -0.08 -88.36 82.99
N LEU A 302 1.19 -88.31 83.40
CA LEU A 302 2.19 -87.45 82.77
C LEU A 302 2.48 -87.87 81.32
N THR A 303 2.64 -89.17 81.07
CA THR A 303 2.81 -89.68 79.70
C THR A 303 1.58 -89.41 78.83
N GLU A 304 0.38 -89.52 79.40
CA GLU A 304 -0.87 -89.21 78.69
C GLU A 304 -0.98 -87.71 78.38
N ILE A 305 -0.64 -86.83 79.34
CA ILE A 305 -0.65 -85.38 79.13
C ILE A 305 0.38 -84.98 78.06
N ASN A 306 1.58 -85.58 78.05
CA ASN A 306 2.58 -85.33 77.02
C ASN A 306 2.08 -85.78 75.65
N GLY A 307 1.51 -86.99 75.52
CA GLY A 307 0.91 -87.45 74.27
C GLY A 307 -0.17 -86.50 73.75
N ARG A 308 -1.07 -86.02 74.62
CA ARG A 308 -2.10 -85.03 74.22
C ARG A 308 -1.52 -83.67 73.83
N ILE A 309 -0.40 -83.25 74.41
CA ILE A 309 0.29 -82.01 74.00
C ILE A 309 0.88 -82.20 72.61
N ASP A 310 1.52 -83.33 72.34
CA ASP A 310 2.13 -83.63 71.05
C ASP A 310 1.05 -83.73 69.95
N GLU A 311 -0.06 -84.43 70.21
CA GLU A 311 -1.24 -84.49 69.31
C GLU A 311 -1.78 -83.09 68.98
N LYS A 312 -1.94 -82.22 69.99
CA LYS A 312 -2.44 -80.85 69.78
C LYS A 312 -1.41 -79.95 69.07
N GLN A 313 -0.12 -80.21 69.26
CA GLN A 313 0.94 -79.53 68.53
C GLN A 313 0.93 -79.92 67.05
N GLU A 314 0.79 -81.21 66.73
CA GLU A 314 0.62 -81.69 65.35
C GLU A 314 -0.65 -81.12 64.68
N GLU A 315 -1.76 -81.05 65.42
CA GLU A 315 -2.99 -80.37 64.95
C GLU A 315 -2.74 -78.87 64.66
N THR A 316 -1.95 -78.19 65.50
CA THR A 316 -1.60 -76.77 65.32
C THR A 316 -0.78 -76.57 64.06
N ASP A 317 0.27 -77.37 63.87
CA ASP A 317 1.14 -77.31 62.68
C ASP A 317 0.34 -77.57 61.38
N ALA A 318 -0.62 -78.50 61.43
CA ALA A 318 -1.52 -78.79 60.31
C ALA A 318 -2.43 -77.59 59.98
N VAL A 319 -2.95 -76.89 60.98
CA VAL A 319 -3.81 -75.71 60.81
C VAL A 319 -2.99 -74.51 60.30
N GLU A 320 -1.77 -74.31 60.79
CA GLU A 320 -0.84 -73.28 60.27
C GLU A 320 -0.51 -73.52 58.79
N LEU A 321 -0.31 -74.77 58.38
CA LEU A 321 -0.11 -75.11 56.98
C LEU A 321 -1.34 -74.75 56.12
N GLN A 322 -2.56 -74.96 56.63
CA GLN A 322 -3.79 -74.53 55.96
C GLN A 322 -3.88 -73.00 55.85
N GLN A 323 -3.52 -72.28 56.91
CA GLN A 323 -3.47 -70.81 56.92
C GLN A 323 -2.51 -70.27 55.86
N ASN A 324 -1.33 -70.86 55.75
CA ASN A 324 -0.31 -70.49 54.75
C ASN A 324 -0.81 -70.71 53.32
N ARG A 325 -1.54 -71.79 53.06
CA ARG A 325 -2.16 -72.05 51.75
C ARG A 325 -3.21 -71.00 51.40
N LEU A 326 -4.12 -70.67 52.31
CA LEU A 326 -5.13 -69.63 52.08
C LEU A 326 -4.51 -68.24 51.88
N ASN A 327 -3.47 -67.90 52.64
CA ASN A 327 -2.73 -66.65 52.46
C ASN A 327 -2.03 -66.58 51.10
N HIS A 328 -1.55 -67.71 50.58
CA HIS A 328 -0.99 -67.79 49.23
C HIS A 328 -2.07 -67.59 48.16
N GLU A 329 -3.23 -68.25 48.31
CA GLU A 329 -4.39 -68.07 47.42
C GLU A 329 -4.85 -66.60 47.39
N ARG A 330 -4.92 -65.94 48.55
CA ARG A 330 -5.27 -64.51 48.64
C ARG A 330 -4.31 -63.63 47.83
N ARG A 331 -2.99 -63.87 47.93
CA ARG A 331 -1.98 -63.12 47.15
C ARG A 331 -2.16 -63.34 45.64
N ILE A 332 -2.50 -64.56 45.22
CA ILE A 332 -2.79 -64.83 43.80
C ILE A 332 -4.05 -64.09 43.36
N LEU A 333 -5.10 -64.06 44.16
CA LEU A 333 -6.33 -63.32 43.87
C LEU A 333 -6.08 -61.81 43.76
N GLU A 334 -5.31 -61.24 44.69
CA GLU A 334 -4.88 -59.84 44.65
C GLU A 334 -4.07 -59.53 43.38
N GLY A 335 -3.12 -60.42 43.01
CA GLY A 335 -2.35 -60.26 41.77
C GLY A 335 -3.21 -60.35 40.49
N ARG A 336 -4.26 -61.18 40.49
CA ARG A 336 -5.24 -61.20 39.40
C ARG A 336 -6.00 -59.88 39.33
N ARG A 337 -6.45 -59.35 40.47
CA ARG A 337 -7.15 -58.06 40.54
C ARG A 337 -6.30 -56.92 39.97
N THR A 338 -5.04 -56.80 40.39
CA THR A 338 -4.15 -55.75 39.86
C THR A 338 -3.94 -55.90 38.36
N GLY A 339 -3.80 -57.13 37.85
CA GLY A 339 -3.70 -57.39 36.41
C GLY A 339 -4.93 -56.94 35.61
N TRP A 340 -6.14 -57.17 36.13
CA TRP A 340 -7.38 -56.68 35.52
C TRP A 340 -7.49 -55.14 35.58
N GLU A 341 -7.11 -54.52 36.70
CA GLU A 341 -7.10 -53.05 36.85
C GLU A 341 -6.10 -52.39 35.87
N GLU A 342 -4.92 -52.99 35.69
CA GLU A 342 -3.92 -52.53 34.71
C GLU A 342 -4.44 -52.62 33.27
N GLN A 343 -5.11 -53.72 32.92
CA GLN A 343 -5.73 -53.91 31.61
C GLN A 343 -6.84 -52.89 31.35
N LEU A 344 -7.71 -52.64 32.35
CA LEU A 344 -8.76 -51.62 32.25
C LEU A 344 -8.17 -50.23 31.99
N ALA A 345 -7.14 -49.85 32.76
CA ALA A 345 -6.42 -48.60 32.57
C ALA A 345 -5.68 -48.55 31.20
N GLY A 346 -5.26 -49.70 30.67
CA GLY A 346 -4.73 -49.84 29.31
C GLY A 346 -5.77 -49.51 28.24
N HIS A 347 -6.95 -50.12 28.32
CA HIS A 347 -8.06 -49.87 27.39
C HIS A 347 -8.55 -48.41 27.46
N GLU A 348 -8.70 -47.84 28.67
CA GLU A 348 -9.07 -46.44 28.83
C GLU A 348 -8.06 -45.48 28.20
N ARG A 349 -6.75 -45.76 28.35
CA ARG A 349 -5.71 -44.97 27.69
C ARG A 349 -5.77 -45.11 26.17
N ALA A 350 -6.05 -46.31 25.67
CA ALA A 350 -6.18 -46.56 24.23
C ALA A 350 -7.36 -45.81 23.61
N VAL A 351 -8.50 -45.72 24.31
CA VAL A 351 -9.66 -44.90 23.92
C VAL A 351 -9.29 -43.43 23.97
N ARG A 352 -8.74 -42.92 25.09
CA ARG A 352 -8.31 -41.52 25.22
C ARG A 352 -7.35 -41.08 24.11
N ASN A 353 -6.37 -41.93 23.77
CA ASN A 353 -5.42 -41.65 22.70
C ASN A 353 -6.10 -41.63 21.32
N ALA A 354 -7.08 -42.50 21.07
CA ALA A 354 -7.85 -42.50 19.82
C ALA A 354 -8.76 -41.27 19.73
N THR A 355 -9.39 -40.85 20.83
CA THR A 355 -10.18 -39.61 20.87
C THR A 355 -9.31 -38.40 20.54
N ARG A 356 -8.14 -38.29 21.16
CA ARG A 356 -7.20 -37.20 20.86
C ARG A 356 -6.77 -37.20 19.39
N HIS A 357 -6.54 -38.38 18.81
CA HIS A 357 -6.18 -38.49 17.40
C HIS A 357 -7.31 -38.02 16.48
N VAL A 358 -8.56 -38.37 16.78
CA VAL A 358 -9.72 -37.85 16.04
C VAL A 358 -9.81 -36.33 16.14
N GLU A 359 -9.68 -35.76 17.34
CA GLU A 359 -9.70 -34.30 17.56
C GLU A 359 -8.57 -33.58 16.80
N GLU A 360 -7.36 -34.15 16.78
CA GLU A 360 -6.21 -33.63 16.02
C GLU A 360 -6.55 -33.60 14.52
N VAL A 361 -7.09 -34.68 13.96
CA VAL A 361 -7.47 -34.77 12.54
C VAL A 361 -8.64 -33.82 12.22
N GLU A 362 -9.66 -33.73 13.06
CA GLU A 362 -10.78 -32.79 12.91
C GLU A 362 -10.32 -31.33 12.89
N SER A 363 -9.36 -30.97 13.75
CA SER A 363 -8.80 -29.62 13.78
C SER A 363 -8.07 -29.29 12.47
N GLY A 364 -7.33 -30.27 11.93
CA GLY A 364 -6.69 -30.19 10.62
C GLY A 364 -7.71 -30.02 9.49
N HIS A 365 -8.78 -30.82 9.50
CA HIS A 365 -9.89 -30.73 8.55
C HIS A 365 -10.55 -29.35 8.59
N LYS A 366 -10.90 -28.82 9.78
CA LYS A 366 -11.48 -27.48 9.94
C LYS A 366 -10.57 -26.38 9.37
N ARG A 367 -9.26 -26.49 9.57
CA ARG A 367 -8.28 -25.54 9.01
C ARG A 367 -8.27 -25.57 7.49
N ILE A 368 -8.26 -26.75 6.87
CA ILE A 368 -8.29 -26.89 5.41
C ILE A 368 -9.62 -26.38 4.85
N ALA A 369 -10.74 -26.68 5.51
CA ALA A 369 -12.05 -26.16 5.12
C ALA A 369 -12.09 -24.63 5.15
N SER A 370 -11.53 -24.00 6.20
CA SER A 370 -11.40 -22.53 6.26
C SER A 370 -10.49 -21.97 5.17
N GLU A 371 -9.38 -22.64 4.83
CA GLU A 371 -8.51 -22.25 3.71
C GLU A 371 -9.26 -22.29 2.38
N ILE A 372 -10.08 -23.32 2.13
CA ILE A 372 -10.92 -23.44 0.94
C ILE A 372 -11.92 -22.29 0.87
N THR A 373 -12.63 -21.99 1.96
CA THR A 373 -13.59 -20.87 2.00
C THR A 373 -12.89 -19.53 1.74
N ALA A 374 -11.71 -19.32 2.30
CA ALA A 374 -10.92 -18.11 2.06
C ALA A 374 -10.50 -18.00 0.59
N LEU A 375 -10.01 -19.09 -0.02
CA LEU A 375 -9.65 -19.12 -1.45
C LEU A 375 -10.86 -18.87 -2.35
N GLN A 376 -12.03 -19.41 -2.02
CA GLN A 376 -13.28 -19.15 -2.75
C GLN A 376 -13.68 -17.67 -2.67
N SER A 377 -13.67 -17.10 -1.46
CA SER A 377 -13.95 -15.67 -1.27
C SER A 377 -12.93 -14.78 -1.98
N GLU A 378 -11.65 -15.18 -2.02
CA GLU A 378 -10.64 -14.46 -2.78
C GLU A 378 -10.90 -14.51 -4.28
N ILE A 379 -11.31 -15.67 -4.83
CA ILE A 379 -11.66 -15.83 -6.25
C ILE A 379 -12.89 -14.99 -6.60
N GLU A 380 -13.94 -15.04 -5.77
CA GLU A 380 -15.13 -14.17 -5.92
C GLU A 380 -14.74 -12.69 -5.85
N GLY A 381 -13.80 -12.34 -4.97
CA GLY A 381 -13.26 -11.00 -4.82
C GLY A 381 -12.34 -10.55 -5.95
N VAL A 382 -11.84 -11.46 -6.82
CA VAL A 382 -11.02 -11.08 -7.99
C VAL A 382 -11.83 -10.21 -8.92
N ARG A 383 -13.12 -10.52 -9.13
CA ARG A 383 -13.99 -9.72 -10.01
C ARG A 383 -13.95 -8.24 -9.64
N ARG A 384 -14.19 -7.93 -8.36
CA ARG A 384 -14.13 -6.54 -7.86
C ARG A 384 -12.75 -5.90 -8.11
N LYS A 385 -11.66 -6.62 -7.81
CA LYS A 385 -10.30 -6.10 -7.98
C LYS A 385 -9.94 -5.82 -9.44
N VAL A 386 -10.42 -6.66 -10.37
CA VAL A 386 -10.26 -6.47 -11.81
C VAL A 386 -10.94 -5.16 -12.23
N PHE A 387 -12.21 -4.99 -11.86
CA PHE A 387 -12.96 -3.78 -12.19
C PHE A 387 -12.33 -2.54 -11.55
N ASP A 388 -11.95 -2.59 -10.27
CA ASP A 388 -11.28 -1.49 -9.56
C ASP A 388 -9.99 -1.04 -10.27
N GLU A 389 -9.17 -1.98 -10.76
CA GLU A 389 -7.94 -1.67 -11.49
C GLU A 389 -8.23 -0.98 -12.84
N VAL A 390 -9.21 -1.49 -13.60
CA VAL A 390 -9.57 -0.95 -14.91
C VAL A 390 -10.22 0.44 -14.78
N PHE A 391 -11.11 0.64 -13.80
CA PHE A 391 -11.65 1.97 -13.50
C PHE A 391 -10.54 2.95 -13.11
N GLY A 392 -9.54 2.50 -12.35
CA GLY A 392 -8.35 3.30 -12.06
C GLY A 392 -7.62 3.78 -13.33
N PHE A 393 -7.45 2.90 -14.32
CA PHE A 393 -6.83 3.27 -15.60
C PHE A 393 -7.70 4.27 -16.41
N ILE A 394 -9.02 4.07 -16.40
CA ILE A 394 -9.98 4.99 -17.04
C ILE A 394 -9.88 6.38 -16.40
N ASP A 395 -9.88 6.46 -15.07
CA ASP A 395 -9.80 7.71 -14.32
C ASP A 395 -8.49 8.46 -14.60
N GLU A 396 -7.36 7.75 -14.57
CA GLU A 396 -6.05 8.33 -14.88
C GLU A 396 -6.00 8.88 -16.31
N ARG A 397 -6.52 8.12 -17.28
CA ARG A 397 -6.56 8.53 -18.69
C ARG A 397 -7.50 9.71 -18.91
N ASN A 398 -8.70 9.67 -18.32
CA ASN A 398 -9.66 10.77 -18.36
C ASN A 398 -9.06 12.05 -17.77
N ALA A 399 -8.38 11.96 -16.63
CA ALA A 399 -7.71 13.10 -16.02
C ALA A 399 -6.59 13.65 -16.91
N ALA A 400 -5.81 12.78 -17.57
CA ALA A 400 -4.76 13.20 -18.50
C ALA A 400 -5.31 13.92 -19.74
N LEU A 401 -6.36 13.36 -20.37
CA LEU A 401 -7.01 13.95 -21.53
C LEU A 401 -7.66 15.30 -21.18
N ASN A 402 -8.40 15.38 -20.08
CA ASN A 402 -9.01 16.63 -19.62
C ASN A 402 -7.96 17.72 -19.33
N ARG A 403 -6.81 17.36 -18.72
CA ARG A 403 -5.69 18.29 -18.55
C ARG A 403 -5.15 18.77 -19.88
N GLY A 404 -4.94 17.87 -20.85
CA GLY A 404 -4.47 18.22 -22.19
C GLY A 404 -5.42 19.15 -22.93
N ILE A 405 -6.73 18.87 -22.89
CA ILE A 405 -7.78 19.72 -23.49
C ILE A 405 -7.75 21.12 -22.86
N ARG A 406 -7.66 21.20 -21.52
CA ARG A 406 -7.61 22.49 -20.82
C ARG A 406 -6.40 23.31 -21.24
N VAL A 407 -5.20 22.71 -21.24
CA VAL A 407 -3.96 23.38 -21.66
C VAL A 407 -4.07 23.83 -23.12
N GLY A 408 -4.57 22.98 -24.02
CA GLY A 408 -4.79 23.35 -25.42
C GLY A 408 -5.75 24.53 -25.61
N LYS A 409 -6.85 24.56 -24.84
CA LYS A 409 -7.81 25.69 -24.84
C LYS A 409 -7.18 26.98 -24.29
N GLU A 410 -6.40 26.89 -23.23
CA GLU A 410 -5.65 28.03 -22.66
C GLU A 410 -4.63 28.58 -23.68
N ASP A 411 -3.90 27.72 -24.40
CA ASP A 411 -2.95 28.13 -25.43
C ASP A 411 -3.62 28.83 -26.63
N ILE A 412 -4.78 28.32 -27.07
CA ILE A 412 -5.60 28.95 -28.11
C ILE A 412 -6.04 30.34 -27.67
N GLN A 413 -6.53 30.47 -26.44
CA GLN A 413 -6.98 31.74 -25.88
C GLN A 413 -5.82 32.74 -25.76
N ALA A 414 -4.66 32.30 -25.27
CA ALA A 414 -3.47 33.14 -25.18
C ALA A 414 -3.00 33.62 -26.57
N ALA A 415 -3.04 32.75 -27.58
CA ALA A 415 -2.72 33.13 -28.96
C ALA A 415 -3.74 34.13 -29.54
N ALA A 416 -5.03 34.00 -29.22
CA ALA A 416 -6.07 34.94 -29.63
C ALA A 416 -5.85 36.34 -29.00
N CYS A 417 -5.60 36.41 -27.69
CA CYS A 417 -5.30 37.69 -27.02
C CYS A 417 -4.01 38.35 -27.57
N ALA A 418 -3.02 37.55 -27.94
CA ALA A 418 -1.81 38.06 -28.60
C ALA A 418 -2.12 38.67 -29.97
N ILE A 419 -3.03 38.07 -30.75
CA ILE A 419 -3.48 38.65 -32.03
C ILE A 419 -4.17 39.99 -31.78
N ASP A 420 -5.08 40.09 -30.82
CA ASP A 420 -5.79 41.34 -30.51
C ASP A 420 -4.80 42.46 -30.15
N THR A 421 -3.77 42.14 -29.37
CA THR A 421 -2.70 43.08 -28.99
C THR A 421 -1.91 43.54 -30.21
N LEU A 422 -1.49 42.61 -31.08
CA LEU A 422 -0.75 42.93 -32.30
C LEU A 422 -1.59 43.79 -33.26
N GLN A 423 -2.89 43.50 -33.38
CA GLN A 423 -3.83 44.29 -34.18
C GLN A 423 -4.01 45.70 -33.61
N ALA A 424 -4.09 45.86 -32.30
CA ALA A 424 -4.12 47.17 -31.65
C ALA A 424 -2.83 47.96 -31.96
N THR A 425 -1.67 47.33 -31.87
CA THR A 425 -0.39 47.97 -32.23
C THR A 425 -0.33 48.40 -33.70
N ILE A 426 -0.88 47.62 -34.63
CA ILE A 426 -0.98 48.02 -36.04
C ILE A 426 -1.84 49.28 -36.18
N ARG A 427 -3.01 49.33 -35.51
CA ARG A 427 -3.90 50.51 -35.54
C ARG A 427 -3.20 51.75 -34.99
N GLU A 428 -2.51 51.64 -33.86
CA GLU A 428 -1.74 52.74 -33.26
C GLU A 428 -0.62 53.23 -34.18
N LEU A 429 0.13 52.29 -34.79
CA LEU A 429 1.12 52.63 -35.80
C LEU A 429 0.48 53.35 -36.97
N ASP A 430 -0.75 52.97 -37.34
CA ASP A 430 -1.46 53.56 -38.45
C ASP A 430 -1.89 55.01 -38.22
N GLU A 431 -2.48 55.26 -37.05
CA GLU A 431 -2.94 56.57 -36.59
C GLU A 431 -1.81 57.58 -36.36
N ALA A 432 -0.60 57.13 -36.02
CA ALA A 432 0.56 58.00 -35.79
C ALA A 432 1.14 58.68 -37.06
N ALA A 433 0.59 58.44 -38.26
CA ALA A 433 0.96 59.19 -39.46
C ALA A 433 0.16 60.48 -39.57
N SER A 434 0.66 61.58 -38.98
CA SER A 434 0.22 62.92 -39.39
C SER A 434 1.17 63.50 -40.44
N PRO A 435 0.68 63.89 -41.63
CA PRO A 435 1.46 64.54 -42.69
C PRO A 435 1.59 66.07 -42.53
N ASP A 436 1.17 66.63 -41.39
CA ASP A 436 0.94 68.07 -41.20
C ASP A 436 2.18 68.94 -41.42
N LEU A 437 3.37 68.44 -41.10
CA LEU A 437 4.60 69.24 -41.19
C LEU A 437 5.05 69.49 -42.65
N ILE A 438 4.91 68.50 -43.53
CA ILE A 438 5.28 68.63 -44.96
C ILE A 438 4.30 69.56 -45.67
N GLN A 439 3.02 69.48 -45.34
CA GLN A 439 2.00 70.33 -45.92
C GLN A 439 2.21 71.80 -45.50
N SER A 440 2.49 72.04 -44.21
CA SER A 440 2.84 73.36 -43.69
C SER A 440 4.05 73.98 -44.40
N LEU A 441 5.14 73.22 -44.59
CA LEU A 441 6.33 73.71 -45.29
C LEU A 441 6.07 74.01 -46.78
N LYS A 442 5.22 73.22 -47.45
CA LYS A 442 4.81 73.46 -48.84
C LYS A 442 3.94 74.70 -48.98
N ASP A 443 3.09 74.98 -48.01
CA ASP A 443 2.25 76.18 -48.00
C ASP A 443 3.11 77.43 -47.71
N THR A 444 4.07 77.37 -46.79
CA THR A 444 5.04 78.47 -46.58
C THR A 444 5.92 78.73 -47.81
N LEU A 445 6.29 77.70 -48.58
CA LEU A 445 7.00 77.85 -49.85
C LEU A 445 6.13 78.52 -50.94
N ARG A 446 4.82 78.28 -50.95
CA ARG A 446 3.88 78.94 -51.88
C ARG A 446 3.72 80.42 -51.54
N GLU A 447 3.60 80.75 -50.26
CA GLU A 447 3.50 82.13 -49.78
C GLU A 447 4.77 82.95 -50.04
N THR A 448 5.94 82.32 -50.07
CA THR A 448 7.21 83.02 -50.37
C THR A 448 7.50 83.17 -51.87
N ARG A 449 6.70 82.51 -52.74
CA ARG A 449 6.81 82.58 -54.21
C ARG A 449 5.78 83.51 -54.87
N GLY A 450 4.66 83.78 -54.19
CA GLY A 450 3.66 84.77 -54.61
C GLY A 450 4.00 86.14 -54.05
#